data_AF-A0A3B9TXH2-F1
#
_entry.id   AF-A0A3B9TXH2-F1
#
_cell.length_a   1.000
_cell.length_b   1.000
_cell.length_c   1.000
_cell.angle_alpha   90.00
_cell.angle_beta   90.00
_cell.angle_gamma   90.00
#
_symmetry.space_group_name_H-M   'P 1'
#
loop_
_entity.id
_entity.type
_entity.pdbx_description
1 polymer ?
#
loop_
_entity_poly.entity_id
_entity_poly.type
_entity_poly.pdbx_seq_one_letter_code
_entity_poly.pdbx_strand_id
1 'polypeptide(L)'
;MDSLDNPLAEARAEILVPSVGIREDMPFFTKRLGFRLDQIFPADDPTVAVLSGHGVRVRLDSGLGSDVPVPSLRLLVEDPSLVADGESELVAPNGMRVEIDRRDPEMVTPPTRHNYIVRRLADQAPWVIGRAGMHYRDLIPDRLGGSIIASHVRIP
;
A
#
# COMPACT_ATOMS: atom_id res chain seq x y z
N MET A 1 28.60 -2.42 14.81
CA MET A 1 28.16 -3.51 13.92
C MET A 1 28.29 -2.94 12.53
N ASP A 2 29.43 -3.20 11.89
CA ASP A 2 29.74 -2.66 10.57
C ASP A 2 28.71 -3.17 9.56
N SER A 3 28.25 -2.26 8.71
CA SER A 3 27.21 -2.49 7.70
C SER A 3 27.69 -3.31 6.49
N LEU A 4 28.79 -4.07 6.63
CA LEU A 4 29.46 -4.75 5.52
C LEU A 4 29.02 -6.22 5.33
N ASP A 5 28.32 -6.83 6.29
CA ASP A 5 27.86 -8.23 6.17
C ASP A 5 26.32 -8.35 6.24
N ASN A 6 25.59 -7.51 5.51
CA ASN A 6 24.18 -7.80 5.25
C ASN A 6 24.07 -8.65 3.97
N PRO A 7 23.81 -9.97 4.04
CA PRO A 7 23.70 -10.83 2.85
C PRO A 7 22.52 -10.44 1.94
N LEU A 8 21.62 -9.57 2.40
CA LEU A 8 20.48 -9.06 1.63
C LEU A 8 20.74 -7.71 0.95
N ALA A 9 21.95 -7.14 1.06
CA ALA A 9 22.25 -5.82 0.50
C ALA A 9 21.99 -5.72 -1.03
N GLU A 10 22.20 -6.81 -1.77
CA GLU A 10 21.93 -6.89 -3.21
C GLU A 10 20.68 -7.73 -3.55
N ALA A 11 19.92 -8.15 -2.54
CA ALA A 11 18.76 -9.00 -2.76
C ALA A 11 17.68 -8.27 -3.57
N ARG A 12 16.99 -9.02 -4.41
CA ARG A 12 15.82 -8.55 -5.16
C ARG A 12 14.60 -9.30 -4.67
N ALA A 13 13.54 -8.57 -4.37
CA ALA A 13 12.24 -9.13 -4.03
C ALA A 13 11.28 -8.95 -5.19
N GLU A 14 10.38 -9.92 -5.37
CA GLU A 14 9.39 -9.95 -6.44
C GLU A 14 8.05 -10.41 -5.86
N ILE A 15 6.96 -9.81 -6.32
CA ILE A 15 5.61 -10.31 -6.06
C ILE A 15 5.28 -11.31 -7.17
N LEU A 16 5.02 -12.56 -6.78
CA LEU A 16 4.59 -13.60 -7.70
C LEU A 16 3.13 -13.38 -8.09
N VAL A 17 2.85 -13.39 -9.38
CA VAL A 17 1.52 -13.21 -9.94
C VAL A 17 1.29 -14.30 -10.98
N PRO A 18 0.32 -15.21 -10.78
CA PRO A 18 -0.04 -16.21 -11.79
C PRO A 18 -0.39 -15.52 -13.11
N SER A 19 0.08 -16.06 -14.22
CA SER A 19 -0.22 -15.52 -15.56
C SER A 19 -1.07 -16.51 -16.35
N VAL A 20 -2.08 -16.01 -17.06
CA VAL A 20 -2.86 -16.81 -18.03
C VAL A 20 -2.14 -16.95 -19.37
N GLY A 21 -1.08 -16.17 -19.56
CA GLY A 21 -0.19 -16.18 -20.71
C GLY A 21 0.53 -14.84 -20.80
N ILE A 22 1.86 -14.86 -20.90
CA ILE A 22 2.66 -13.63 -20.88
C ILE A 22 2.22 -12.63 -21.95
N ARG A 23 1.88 -13.11 -23.15
CA ARG A 23 1.39 -12.25 -24.25
C ARG A 23 0.04 -11.59 -23.94
N GLU A 24 -0.82 -12.28 -23.21
CA GLU A 24 -2.17 -11.80 -22.87
C GLU A 24 -2.13 -10.76 -21.74
N ASP A 25 -1.32 -11.01 -20.71
CA ASP A 25 -1.18 -10.12 -19.57
C ASP A 25 -0.34 -8.86 -19.90
N MET A 26 0.70 -8.99 -20.73
CA MET A 26 1.69 -7.92 -20.96
C MET A 26 1.10 -6.55 -21.30
N PRO A 27 0.11 -6.40 -22.21
CA PRO A 27 -0.44 -5.09 -22.56
C PRO A 27 -1.10 -4.40 -21.37
N PHE A 28 -1.74 -5.15 -20.47
CA PHE A 28 -2.35 -4.59 -19.28
C PHE A 28 -1.28 -3.95 -18.37
N PHE A 29 -0.24 -4.69 -18.02
CA PHE A 29 0.80 -4.18 -17.12
C PHE A 29 1.63 -3.06 -17.77
N THR A 30 2.03 -3.22 -19.04
CA THR A 30 2.96 -2.26 -19.68
C THR A 30 2.27 -1.02 -20.24
N LYS A 31 1.15 -1.19 -20.96
CA LYS A 31 0.47 -0.06 -21.63
C LYS A 31 -0.55 0.59 -20.72
N ARG A 32 -1.38 -0.21 -20.04
CA ARG A 32 -2.47 0.32 -19.21
C ARG A 32 -1.97 0.81 -17.86
N LEU A 33 -1.08 0.06 -17.21
CA LEU A 33 -0.51 0.43 -15.91
C LEU A 33 0.87 1.10 -15.99
N GLY A 34 1.54 1.11 -17.14
CA GLY A 34 2.83 1.79 -17.29
C GLY A 34 4.03 1.09 -16.65
N PHE A 35 3.95 -0.21 -16.35
CA PHE A 35 5.11 -0.97 -15.88
C PHE A 35 6.15 -1.13 -17.00
N ARG A 36 7.42 -1.17 -16.62
CA ARG A 36 8.53 -1.47 -17.52
C ARG A 36 8.89 -2.95 -17.45
N LEU A 37 9.08 -3.57 -18.60
CA LEU A 37 9.65 -4.92 -18.70
C LEU A 37 11.14 -4.89 -18.39
N ASP A 38 11.59 -5.63 -17.38
CA ASP A 38 13.02 -5.76 -17.07
C ASP A 38 13.60 -7.10 -17.56
N GLN A 39 12.86 -8.21 -17.47
CA GLN A 39 13.29 -9.53 -17.97
C GLN A 39 12.10 -10.30 -18.54
N ILE A 40 12.37 -11.13 -19.54
CA ILE A 40 11.38 -12.04 -20.13
C ILE A 40 12.09 -13.31 -20.59
N PHE A 41 11.52 -14.48 -20.28
CA PHE A 41 12.13 -15.75 -20.65
C PHE A 41 11.13 -16.93 -20.65
N PRO A 42 11.46 -18.03 -21.38
CA PRO A 42 12.50 -18.10 -22.41
C PRO A 42 12.16 -17.16 -23.60
N ALA A 43 13.13 -16.96 -24.51
CA ALA A 43 12.99 -15.93 -25.55
C ALA A 43 12.02 -16.30 -26.68
N ASP A 44 11.84 -17.60 -26.92
CA ASP A 44 11.06 -18.20 -28.01
C ASP A 44 9.61 -18.50 -27.61
N ASP A 45 9.37 -18.88 -26.35
CA ASP A 45 8.03 -19.08 -25.79
C ASP A 45 7.95 -18.55 -24.34
N PRO A 46 7.81 -17.22 -24.15
CA PRO A 46 7.86 -16.62 -22.82
C PRO A 46 6.78 -17.15 -21.87
N THR A 47 7.22 -17.78 -20.78
CA THR A 47 6.37 -18.23 -19.68
C THR A 47 6.54 -17.38 -18.42
N VAL A 48 7.57 -16.52 -18.41
CA VAL A 48 7.88 -15.61 -17.32
C VAL A 48 8.15 -14.21 -17.85
N ALA A 49 7.55 -13.22 -17.21
CA ALA A 49 7.91 -11.82 -17.39
C ALA A 49 8.07 -11.12 -16.04
N VAL A 50 9.13 -10.34 -15.96
CA VAL A 50 9.48 -9.53 -14.81
C VAL A 50 9.28 -8.07 -15.16
N LEU A 51 8.51 -7.38 -14.33
CA LEU A 51 8.11 -6.00 -14.53
C LEU A 51 8.44 -5.16 -13.30
N SER A 52 8.84 -3.90 -13.49
CA SER A 52 8.99 -2.92 -12.41
C SER A 52 8.24 -1.63 -12.73
N GLY A 53 7.66 -1.03 -11.69
CA GLY A 53 6.87 0.18 -11.80
C GLY A 53 6.32 0.58 -10.45
N HIS A 54 6.13 1.88 -10.22
CA HIS A 54 5.41 2.41 -9.04
C HIS A 54 5.95 1.93 -7.69
N GLY A 55 7.26 1.67 -7.61
CA GLY A 55 7.92 1.19 -6.39
C GLY A 55 7.78 -0.31 -6.11
N VAL A 56 7.17 -1.08 -7.00
CA VAL A 56 7.03 -2.53 -6.86
C VAL A 56 7.64 -3.29 -8.05
N ARG A 57 7.98 -4.56 -7.79
CA ARG A 57 8.49 -5.48 -8.80
C ARG A 57 7.60 -6.72 -8.85
N VAL A 58 7.05 -6.99 -10.03
CA VAL A 58 6.07 -8.05 -10.27
C VAL A 58 6.68 -9.10 -11.19
N ARG A 59 6.44 -10.37 -10.86
CA ARG A 59 6.79 -11.52 -11.70
C ARG A 59 5.51 -12.21 -12.15
N LEU A 60 5.17 -12.02 -13.41
CA LEU A 60 4.16 -12.81 -14.10
C LEU A 60 4.78 -14.16 -14.45
N ASP A 61 4.14 -15.24 -14.04
CA ASP A 61 4.66 -16.59 -14.23
C ASP A 61 3.50 -17.55 -14.57
N SER A 62 3.53 -18.08 -15.79
CA SER A 62 2.53 -19.03 -16.30
C SER A 62 2.72 -20.45 -15.75
N GLY A 63 3.82 -20.72 -15.05
CA GLY A 63 4.07 -21.98 -14.36
C GLY A 63 3.49 -22.04 -12.95
N LEU A 64 2.95 -20.93 -12.43
CA LEU A 64 2.29 -20.92 -11.14
C LEU A 64 0.95 -21.67 -11.22
N GLY A 65 0.73 -22.58 -10.27
CA GLY A 65 -0.51 -23.36 -10.18
C GLY A 65 -1.73 -22.49 -9.86
N SER A 66 -2.91 -23.01 -10.17
CA SER A 66 -4.19 -22.35 -9.90
C SER A 66 -4.52 -22.21 -8.41
N ASP A 67 -3.75 -22.87 -7.54
CA ASP A 67 -3.81 -22.76 -6.08
C ASP A 67 -3.06 -21.53 -5.55
N VAL A 68 -2.19 -20.91 -6.37
CA VAL A 68 -1.49 -19.68 -6.00
C VAL A 68 -2.47 -18.50 -6.07
N PRO A 69 -2.72 -17.78 -4.96
CA PRO A 69 -3.65 -16.67 -4.97
C PRO A 69 -3.09 -15.50 -5.78
N VAL A 70 -3.96 -14.86 -6.56
CA VAL A 70 -3.62 -13.64 -7.28
C VAL A 70 -3.66 -12.45 -6.31
N PRO A 71 -2.58 -11.68 -6.14
CA PRO A 71 -2.56 -10.54 -5.23
C PRO A 71 -3.41 -9.39 -5.76
N SER A 72 -3.80 -8.45 -4.90
CA SER A 72 -4.36 -7.16 -5.32
C SER A 72 -3.26 -6.09 -5.32
N LEU A 73 -3.35 -5.10 -6.22
CA LEU A 73 -2.51 -3.91 -6.23
C LEU A 73 -3.37 -2.67 -6.00
N ARG A 74 -2.88 -1.74 -5.17
CA ARG A 74 -3.45 -0.40 -5.08
C ARG A 74 -2.45 0.59 -5.64
N LEU A 75 -2.86 1.29 -6.69
CA LEU A 75 -2.07 2.30 -7.38
C LEU A 75 -2.54 3.69 -6.96
N LEU A 76 -1.67 4.40 -6.25
CA LEU A 76 -1.94 5.71 -5.68
C LEU A 76 -1.40 6.81 -6.60
N VAL A 77 -2.30 7.60 -7.19
CA VAL A 77 -1.98 8.61 -8.21
C VAL A 77 -2.52 10.00 -7.83
N GLU A 78 -1.99 11.06 -8.42
CA GLU A 78 -2.41 12.43 -8.07
C GLU A 78 -3.85 12.75 -8.51
N ASP A 79 -4.19 12.34 -9.73
CA ASP A 79 -5.54 12.44 -10.30
C ASP A 79 -5.93 11.09 -10.93
N PRO A 80 -6.75 10.28 -10.24
CA PRO A 80 -7.26 9.01 -10.76
C PRO A 80 -7.97 9.12 -12.11
N SER A 81 -8.58 10.27 -12.42
CA SER A 81 -9.35 10.45 -13.66
C SER A 81 -8.48 10.47 -14.93
N LEU A 82 -7.17 10.71 -14.78
CA LEU A 82 -6.22 10.77 -15.88
C LEU A 82 -5.54 9.43 -16.19
N VAL A 83 -5.85 8.37 -15.44
CA VAL A 83 -5.21 7.05 -15.54
C VAL A 83 -6.24 6.01 -15.94
N ALA A 84 -5.84 5.09 -16.83
CA ALA A 84 -6.66 3.94 -17.24
C ALA A 84 -8.11 4.30 -17.62
N ASP A 85 -8.28 5.39 -18.36
CA ASP A 85 -9.57 5.94 -18.81
C ASP A 85 -10.51 6.37 -17.66
N GLY A 86 -9.96 6.65 -16.47
CA GLY A 86 -10.67 7.11 -15.28
C GLY A 86 -11.35 6.02 -14.46
N GLU A 87 -11.08 4.74 -14.77
CA GLU A 87 -11.59 3.61 -14.00
C GLU A 87 -10.90 3.50 -12.63
N SER A 88 -11.68 3.38 -11.55
CA SER A 88 -11.14 3.22 -10.19
C SER A 88 -10.81 1.78 -9.81
N GLU A 89 -11.39 0.81 -10.52
CA GLU A 89 -11.12 -0.62 -10.34
C GLU A 89 -10.88 -1.27 -11.70
N LEU A 90 -9.75 -1.96 -11.83
CA LEU A 90 -9.37 -2.70 -13.02
C LEU A 90 -9.20 -4.17 -12.67
N VAL A 91 -9.45 -5.03 -13.65
CA VAL A 91 -9.16 -6.46 -13.57
C VAL A 91 -8.26 -6.84 -14.75
N ALA A 92 -7.08 -7.37 -14.44
CA ALA A 92 -6.16 -7.91 -15.43
C ALA A 92 -6.70 -9.23 -16.01
N PRO A 93 -6.20 -9.70 -17.18
CA PRO A 93 -6.63 -10.97 -17.77
C PRO A 93 -6.43 -12.17 -16.83
N ASN A 94 -5.32 -12.20 -16.08
CA ASN A 94 -5.08 -13.18 -15.02
C ASN A 94 -5.94 -13.04 -13.75
N GLY A 95 -6.91 -12.12 -13.73
CA GLY A 95 -7.80 -11.87 -12.61
C GLY A 95 -7.25 -10.96 -11.51
N MET A 96 -6.03 -10.42 -11.68
CA MET A 96 -5.45 -9.49 -10.71
C MET A 96 -6.29 -8.22 -10.60
N ARG A 97 -6.74 -7.89 -9.38
CA ARG A 97 -7.46 -6.64 -9.11
C ARG A 97 -6.48 -5.50 -8.89
N VAL A 98 -6.72 -4.39 -9.59
CA VAL A 98 -5.98 -3.14 -9.39
C VAL A 98 -6.94 -2.03 -9.03
N GLU A 99 -6.79 -1.47 -7.83
CA GLU A 99 -7.53 -0.29 -7.37
C GLU A 99 -6.70 0.96 -7.69
N ILE A 100 -7.31 1.95 -8.35
CA ILE A 100 -6.70 3.26 -8.59
C ILE A 100 -7.36 4.25 -7.63
N ASP A 101 -6.53 4.91 -6.82
CA ASP A 101 -7.02 5.88 -5.84
C ASP A 101 -6.08 7.08 -5.72
N ARG A 102 -6.56 8.14 -5.09
CA ARG A 102 -5.80 9.36 -4.86
C ARG A 102 -4.64 9.08 -3.89
N ARG A 103 -3.42 9.50 -4.28
CA ARG A 103 -2.21 9.39 -3.46
C ARG A 103 -2.36 10.13 -2.14
N ASP A 104 -2.87 11.34 -2.21
CA ASP A 104 -3.05 12.23 -1.08
C ASP A 104 -4.55 12.57 -0.98
N PRO A 105 -5.37 11.71 -0.34
CA PRO A 105 -6.79 11.97 -0.19
C PRO A 105 -7.01 13.22 0.68
N GLU A 106 -8.06 13.97 0.38
CA GLU A 106 -8.40 15.16 1.19
C GLU A 106 -8.67 14.76 2.64
N MET A 107 -8.08 15.51 3.56
CA MET A 107 -8.34 15.34 4.98
C MET A 107 -9.75 15.85 5.32
N VAL A 108 -10.69 14.93 5.47
CA VAL A 108 -12.04 15.27 5.96
C VAL A 108 -11.97 15.54 7.45
N THR A 109 -12.04 16.83 7.82
CA THR A 109 -12.12 17.22 9.24
C THR A 109 -13.59 17.35 9.64
N PRO A 110 -14.08 16.56 10.61
CA PRO A 110 -15.46 16.70 11.07
C PRO A 110 -15.66 18.07 11.74
N PRO A 111 -16.91 18.60 11.75
CA PRO A 111 -17.19 19.89 12.38
C PRO A 111 -16.84 19.85 13.87
N THR A 112 -16.09 20.85 14.33
CA THR A 112 -15.70 20.95 15.74
C THR A 112 -16.92 21.17 16.64
N ARG A 113 -17.13 20.23 17.57
CA ARG A 113 -18.09 20.37 18.66
C ARG A 113 -17.41 21.11 19.80
N HIS A 114 -17.68 22.41 19.90
CA HIS A 114 -17.11 23.27 20.94
C HIS A 114 -17.53 22.79 22.34
N ASN A 115 -16.55 22.47 23.17
CA ASN A 115 -16.75 22.01 24.54
C ASN A 115 -15.60 22.54 25.41
N TYR A 116 -15.91 22.92 26.66
CA TYR A 116 -14.91 23.32 27.64
C TYR A 116 -14.64 22.15 28.58
N ILE A 117 -13.44 21.59 28.51
CA ILE A 117 -13.06 20.38 29.23
C ILE A 117 -11.92 20.70 30.19
N VAL A 118 -12.14 20.46 31.49
CA VAL A 118 -11.11 20.51 32.52
C VAL A 118 -10.94 19.12 33.11
N ARG A 119 -9.71 18.63 33.17
CA ARG A 119 -9.38 17.34 33.79
C ARG A 119 -8.22 17.51 34.75
N ARG A 120 -8.28 16.85 35.90
CA ARG A 120 -7.15 16.86 36.83
C ARG A 120 -6.18 15.78 36.41
N LEU A 121 -4.89 16.10 36.42
CA LEU A 121 -3.82 15.16 36.09
C LEU A 121 -3.80 13.92 37.01
N ALA A 122 -4.32 14.07 38.22
CA ALA A 122 -4.39 13.04 39.26
C ALA A 122 -5.49 11.98 39.01
N ASP A 123 -6.44 12.23 38.11
CA ASP A 123 -7.64 11.41 37.92
C ASP A 123 -7.35 10.07 37.18
N GLN A 124 -6.10 9.59 37.23
CA GLN A 124 -5.61 8.30 36.70
C GLN A 124 -6.24 7.86 35.37
N ALA A 125 -6.41 8.78 34.41
CA ALA A 125 -6.76 8.37 33.05
C ALA A 125 -5.68 7.37 32.59
N PRO A 126 -6.07 6.13 32.24
CA PRO A 126 -5.13 5.05 32.05
C PRO A 126 -4.18 5.38 30.89
N TRP A 127 -2.92 5.04 31.09
CA TRP A 127 -1.96 5.04 29.99
C TRP A 127 -2.28 3.86 29.08
N VAL A 128 -2.35 4.12 27.78
CA VAL A 128 -2.49 3.10 26.75
C VAL A 128 -1.18 3.01 25.98
N ILE A 129 -0.70 1.79 25.73
CA ILE A 129 0.45 1.59 24.85
C ILE A 129 -0.02 1.85 23.43
N GLY A 130 0.58 2.86 22.78
CA GLY A 130 0.31 3.21 21.40
C GLY A 130 1.46 2.79 20.48
N ARG A 131 1.74 3.62 19.48
CA ARG A 131 2.75 3.32 18.46
C ARG A 131 4.14 3.18 19.09
N ALA A 132 4.91 2.21 18.59
CA ALA A 132 6.29 1.97 18.99
C ALA A 132 6.50 1.79 20.51
N GLY A 133 5.51 1.24 21.23
CA GLY A 133 5.60 1.03 22.68
C GLY A 133 5.46 2.29 23.53
N MET A 134 5.28 3.47 22.92
CA MET A 134 5.10 4.73 23.65
C MET A 134 3.78 4.71 24.42
N HIS A 135 3.73 5.38 25.56
CA HIS A 135 2.52 5.46 26.37
C HIS A 135 1.75 6.74 26.05
N TYR A 136 0.45 6.61 25.76
CA TYR A 136 -0.44 7.71 25.43
C TYR A 136 -1.53 7.85 26.50
N ARG A 137 -1.87 9.08 26.83
CA ARG A 137 -3.04 9.41 27.65
C ARG A 137 -3.85 10.48 26.94
N ASP A 138 -5.10 10.14 26.64
CA ASP A 138 -6.04 11.02 25.93
C ASP A 138 -6.48 12.19 26.82
N LEU A 139 -6.29 13.41 26.32
CA LEU A 139 -6.64 14.66 27.01
C LEU A 139 -8.04 15.16 26.62
N ILE A 140 -8.56 14.76 25.45
CA ILE A 140 -9.84 15.21 24.91
C ILE A 140 -10.59 13.97 24.39
N PRO A 141 -11.27 13.20 25.27
CA PRO A 141 -11.89 11.92 24.90
C PRO A 141 -12.95 12.02 23.80
N ASP A 142 -13.73 13.11 23.77
CA ASP A 142 -14.73 13.36 22.73
C ASP A 142 -14.13 13.95 21.44
N ARG A 143 -12.83 14.27 21.48
CA ARG A 143 -12.04 14.88 20.41
C ARG A 143 -12.68 16.13 19.80
N LEU A 144 -13.50 16.84 20.58
CA LEU A 144 -14.35 17.93 20.11
C LEU A 144 -15.13 17.54 18.84
N GLY A 145 -15.80 16.39 18.87
CA GLY A 145 -16.52 15.84 17.73
C GLY A 145 -15.61 15.11 16.72
N GLY A 146 -14.44 14.65 17.14
CA GLY A 146 -13.46 13.98 16.27
C GLY A 146 -12.51 14.91 15.52
N SER A 147 -12.66 16.22 15.67
CA SER A 147 -11.90 17.24 14.90
C SER A 147 -10.50 17.50 15.46
N ILE A 148 -10.26 17.22 16.74
CA ILE A 148 -9.00 17.50 17.43
C ILE A 148 -8.60 16.30 18.28
N ILE A 149 -7.33 15.90 18.19
CA ILE A 149 -6.72 14.90 19.07
C ILE A 149 -5.65 15.60 19.90
N ALA A 150 -5.70 15.43 21.22
CA ALA A 150 -4.65 15.86 22.12
C ALA A 150 -4.30 14.72 23.07
N SER A 151 -3.03 14.37 23.13
CA SER A 151 -2.53 13.29 23.97
C SER A 151 -1.30 13.75 24.72
N HIS A 152 -1.19 13.33 25.98
CA HIS A 152 0.09 13.33 26.68
C HIS A 152 0.83 12.07 26.25
N VAL A 153 2.05 12.22 25.73
CA VAL A 153 2.90 11.10 25.31
C VAL A 153 4.07 10.95 26.29
N ARG A 154 4.25 9.75 26.83
CA ARG A 154 5.40 9.38 27.66
C ARG A 154 6.24 8.36 26.92
N ILE A 155 7.51 8.67 26.73
CA ILE A 155 8.52 7.77 26.16
C ILE A 155 9.18 7.05 27.34
N PRO A 156 8.99 5.72 27.49
CA PRO A 156 9.66 4.94 28.53
C PRO A 156 11.12 4.66 28.21
#